data_AF-A0AAW5MU67-F1
#
_entry.id   AF-A0AAW5MU67-F1
#
_cell.length_a   1.000
_cell.length_b   1.000
_cell.length_c   1.000
_cell.angle_alpha   90.00
_cell.angle_beta   90.00
_cell.angle_gamma   90.00
#
_symmetry.space_group_name_H-M   'P 1'
#
loop_
_entity.id
_entity.type
_entity.pdbx_description
1 polymer ?
#
loop_
_entity_poly.entity_id
_entity_poly.type
_entity_poly.pdbx_seq_one_letter_code
_entity_poly.pdbx_strand_id
1 'polypeptide(L)'
;DGLSAVAPQRHAAALLSALLPQLAGLSLGPLVLATQARVALADEIAECFAARLVVCLIGERPGLSSPDSLGAYITYAPRAGTTDEA
;
A
#
# COMPACT_ATOMS: atom_id res chain seq x y z
N ASP A 1 1.37 -8.60 2.33
CA ASP A 1 2.21 -9.55 1.56
C ASP A 1 2.08 -9.30 0.08
N GLY A 2 0.92 -9.55 -0.54
CA GLY A 2 0.73 -9.53 -1.98
C GLY A 2 1.18 -10.84 -2.62
N LEU A 3 1.76 -10.76 -3.82
CA LEU A 3 2.31 -11.90 -4.54
C LEU A 3 3.72 -12.29 -4.08
N SER A 4 4.40 -11.43 -3.31
CA SER A 4 5.68 -11.73 -2.66
C SER A 4 5.72 -11.20 -1.23
N ALA A 5 5.70 -12.09 -0.24
CA ALA A 5 5.80 -11.69 1.16
C ALA A 5 7.17 -11.09 1.54
N VAL A 6 8.23 -11.48 0.83
CA VAL A 6 9.60 -11.03 1.11
C VAL A 6 9.78 -9.54 0.82
N ALA A 7 9.10 -9.01 -0.20
CA ALA A 7 9.20 -7.61 -0.60
C ALA A 7 8.85 -6.62 0.53
N PRO A 8 7.64 -6.62 1.12
CA PRO A 8 7.32 -5.72 2.22
C PRO A 8 8.13 -6.01 3.49
N GLN A 9 8.46 -7.28 3.77
CA GLN A 9 9.30 -7.63 4.93
C GLN A 9 10.68 -6.97 4.86
N ARG A 10 11.28 -6.89 3.67
CA ARG A 10 12.61 -6.31 3.48
C ARG A 10 12.59 -4.79 3.38
N HIS A 11 11.57 -4.23 2.71
CA HIS A 11 11.62 -2.84 2.26
C HIS A 11 10.63 -1.90 2.95
N ALA A 12 9.47 -2.38 3.43
CA ALA A 12 8.40 -1.49 3.87
C ALA A 12 8.79 -0.63 5.09
N ALA A 13 9.46 -1.22 6.08
CA ALA A 13 9.87 -0.48 7.28
C ALA A 13 10.88 0.64 6.95
N ALA A 14 11.88 0.35 6.12
CA ALA A 14 12.88 1.34 5.70
C ALA A 14 12.24 2.46 4.86
N LEU A 15 11.34 2.09 3.93
CA LEU A 15 10.58 3.05 3.13
C LEU A 15 9.72 3.96 4.00
N LEU A 16 8.94 3.40 4.94
CA LEU A 16 8.08 4.17 5.84
C LEU A 16 8.91 5.11 6.74
N SER A 17 10.06 4.64 7.25
CA SER A 17 10.95 5.47 8.07
C SER A 17 11.44 6.71 7.30
N ALA A 18 11.74 6.58 6.00
CA ALA A 18 12.16 7.68 5.15
C ALA A 18 10.98 8.56 4.67
N LEU A 19 9.80 7.97 4.44
CA LEU A 19 8.64 8.65 3.87
C LEU A 19 7.85 9.45 4.92
N LEU A 20 7.59 8.88 6.10
CA LEU A 20 6.72 9.49 7.10
C LEU A 20 7.15 10.91 7.52
N PRO A 21 8.44 11.24 7.72
CA PRO A 21 8.87 12.61 8.03
C PRO A 21 8.52 13.62 6.92
N GLN A 22 8.52 13.18 5.66
CA GLN A 22 8.17 14.03 4.51
C GLN A 22 6.66 14.30 4.42
N LEU A 23 5.85 13.48 5.11
CA LEU A 23 4.39 13.60 5.15
C LEU A 23 3.88 14.33 6.40
N ALA A 24 4.75 14.94 7.20
CA ALA A 24 4.40 15.55 8.49
C ALA A 24 3.35 16.69 8.41
N GLY A 25 3.11 17.25 7.22
CA GLY A 25 2.04 18.23 6.97
C GLY A 25 0.65 17.61 6.73
N LEU A 26 0.53 16.28 6.72
CA LEU A 26 -0.72 15.56 6.49
C LEU A 26 -1.21 14.91 7.79
N SER A 27 -2.53 14.75 7.90
CA SER A 27 -3.13 13.90 8.93
C SER A 27 -3.00 12.44 8.48
N LEU A 28 -2.18 11.66 9.20
CA LEU A 28 -1.96 10.25 8.89
C LEU A 28 -3.00 9.38 9.59
N GLY A 29 -3.63 8.48 8.82
CA GLY A 29 -4.47 7.41 9.37
C GLY A 29 -3.63 6.30 10.02
N PRO A 30 -4.29 5.31 10.65
CA PRO A 30 -3.60 4.15 11.21
C PRO A 30 -2.87 3.35 10.13
N LEU A 31 -1.70 2.81 10.45
CA LEU A 31 -1.02 1.84 9.60
C LEU A 31 -1.78 0.50 9.70
N VAL A 32 -2.26 0.01 8.55
CA VAL A 32 -2.96 -1.28 8.46
C VAL A 32 -2.03 -2.33 7.88
N LEU A 33 -1.92 -3.47 8.57
CA LEU A 33 -1.25 -4.66 8.06
C LEU A 33 -2.31 -5.68 7.64
N ALA A 34 -2.27 -6.07 6.38
CA ALA A 34 -3.17 -7.07 5.81
C ALA A 34 -2.38 -8.24 5.19
N THR A 35 -2.94 -9.44 5.33
CA THR A 35 -2.43 -10.69 4.77
C THR A 35 -3.32 -11.16 3.64
N GLN A 36 -2.76 -11.86 2.66
CA GLN A 36 -3.47 -12.27 1.44
C GLN A 36 -4.12 -11.09 0.71
N ALA A 37 -3.50 -9.91 0.84
CA ALA A 37 -4.06 -8.67 0.33
C ALA A 37 -3.97 -8.59 -1.20
N ARG A 38 -4.92 -7.87 -1.79
CA ARG A 38 -4.84 -7.35 -3.17
C ARG A 38 -4.94 -5.83 -3.12
N VAL A 39 -4.55 -5.16 -4.21
CA VAL A 39 -4.54 -3.69 -4.31
C VAL A 39 -5.90 -3.08 -3.91
N ALA A 40 -7.01 -3.63 -4.45
CA ALA A 40 -8.37 -3.13 -4.20
C ALA A 40 -8.80 -3.11 -2.72
N LEU A 41 -8.16 -3.91 -1.86
CA LEU A 41 -8.45 -3.91 -0.42
C LEU A 41 -8.18 -2.54 0.22
N ALA A 42 -7.22 -1.78 -0.32
CA ALA A 42 -6.86 -0.47 0.20
C ALA A 42 -8.02 0.53 0.10
N ASP A 43 -8.85 0.44 -0.93
CA ASP A 43 -9.94 1.38 -1.15
C ASP A 43 -11.07 1.19 -0.13
N GLU A 44 -11.46 -0.07 0.14
CA GLU A 44 -12.44 -0.42 1.18
C GLU A 44 -11.97 0.02 2.57
N ILE A 45 -10.69 -0.24 2.90
CA ILE A 45 -10.09 0.20 4.16
C ILE A 45 -10.14 1.73 4.29
N ALA A 46 -9.74 2.43 3.23
CA ALA A 46 -9.70 3.89 3.22
C ALA A 46 -11.10 4.50 3.34
N GLU A 47 -12.11 3.91 2.69
CA GLU A 47 -13.50 4.30 2.83
C GLU A 47 -13.99 4.12 4.28
N CYS A 48 -13.68 2.99 4.92
CA CYS A 48 -13.98 2.76 6.35
C CYS A 48 -13.35 3.82 7.26
N PHE A 49 -12.15 4.31 6.93
CA PHE A 49 -11.46 5.36 7.69
C PHE A 49 -11.80 6.78 7.23
N ALA A 50 -12.68 6.95 6.25
CA ALA A 50 -12.97 8.24 5.59
C ALA A 50 -11.69 8.97 5.12
N ALA A 51 -10.68 8.21 4.68
CA ALA A 51 -9.41 8.74 4.21
C ALA A 51 -9.55 9.32 2.79
N ARG A 52 -8.96 10.51 2.56
CA ARG A 52 -8.97 11.17 1.25
C ARG A 52 -7.99 10.56 0.24
N LEU A 53 -6.98 9.85 0.74
CA LEU A 53 -5.92 9.24 -0.05
C LEU A 53 -5.43 8.00 0.69
N VAL A 54 -5.13 6.94 -0.04
CA VAL A 54 -4.53 5.72 0.50
C VAL A 54 -3.32 5.31 -0.33
N VAL A 55 -2.30 4.78 0.35
CA VAL A 55 -1.13 4.18 -0.28
C VAL A 55 -1.07 2.71 0.14
N CYS A 56 -1.15 1.80 -0.82
CA CYS A 56 -0.97 0.36 -0.61
C CYS A 56 0.46 -0.04 -0.95
N LEU A 57 1.23 -0.45 0.06
CA LEU A 57 2.53 -1.09 -0.15
C LEU A 57 2.34 -2.61 -0.21
N ILE A 58 2.61 -3.21 -1.37
CA ILE A 58 2.30 -4.62 -1.64
C ILE A 58 3.41 -5.30 -2.43
N GLY A 59 3.74 -6.54 -2.07
CA GLY A 59 4.74 -7.31 -2.80
C GLY A 59 4.24 -7.71 -4.17
N GLU A 60 5.02 -7.38 -5.20
CA GLU A 60 4.69 -7.68 -6.59
C GLU A 60 4.95 -9.14 -6.94
N ARG A 61 4.50 -9.53 -8.13
CA ARG A 61 4.84 -10.84 -8.70
C ARG A 61 6.38 -10.98 -8.74
N PRO A 62 6.94 -12.05 -8.13
CA PRO A 62 8.37 -12.30 -8.19
C PRO A 62 8.90 -12.35 -9.63
N GLY A 63 9.92 -11.53 -9.92
CA GLY A 63 10.70 -11.66 -11.15
C GLY A 63 11.74 -12.77 -11.03
N LEU A 64 12.27 -13.22 -12.17
CA LEU A 64 13.27 -14.30 -12.22
C LEU A 64 14.54 -13.98 -11.41
N SER A 65 14.95 -12.71 -11.34
CA SER A 65 16.17 -12.24 -10.67
C SER A 65 15.93 -11.34 -9.45
N SER A 66 14.68 -10.94 -9.19
CA SER A 66 14.32 -10.00 -8.13
C SER A 66 12.98 -10.41 -7.51
N PRO A 67 13.00 -11.34 -6.54
CA PRO A 67 11.78 -11.85 -5.93
C PRO A 67 11.19 -10.88 -4.89
N ASP A 68 11.85 -9.78 -4.58
CA ASP A 68 11.55 -8.88 -3.47
C ASP A 68 11.13 -7.47 -3.89
N SER A 69 10.60 -7.30 -5.10
CA SER A 69 10.07 -6.03 -5.58
C SER A 69 8.81 -5.59 -4.80
N LEU A 70 8.85 -4.39 -4.22
CA LEU A 70 7.73 -3.76 -3.51
C LEU A 70 7.03 -2.75 -4.44
N GLY A 71 5.72 -2.93 -4.64
CA GLY A 71 4.85 -1.99 -5.35
C GLY A 71 4.21 -0.99 -4.38
N ALA A 72 3.89 0.20 -4.91
CA ALA A 72 3.13 1.23 -4.22
C ALA A 72 1.99 1.71 -5.11
N TYR A 73 0.75 1.46 -4.67
CA TYR A 73 -0.47 1.90 -5.36
C TYR A 73 -1.10 3.04 -4.59
N ILE A 74 -1.57 4.07 -5.28
CA ILE A 74 -2.11 5.28 -4.67
C ILE A 74 -3.49 5.54 -5.25
N THR A 75 -4.49 5.64 -4.37
CA THR A 75 -5.86 6.01 -4.76
C THR A 75 -6.24 7.32 -4.07
N TYR A 76 -6.72 8.29 -4.85
CA TYR A 76 -7.33 9.51 -4.34
C TYR A 76 -8.85 9.37 -4.32
N ALA A 77 -9.50 9.86 -3.26
CA ALA A 77 -10.92 9.71 -3.00
C ALA A 77 -11.43 8.25 -3.19
N PRO A 78 -10.79 7.27 -2.53
CA PRO A 78 -11.11 5.85 -2.69
C PRO A 78 -12.55 5.54 -2.24
N ARG A 79 -13.18 4.59 -2.94
CA ARG A 79 -14.44 3.95 -2.56
C ARG A 79 -14.40 2.47 -2.91
N ALA A 80 -15.21 1.67 -2.22
CA ALA A 80 -15.41 0.28 -2.59
C ALA A 80 -15.85 0.17 -4.06
N GLY A 81 -15.14 -0.66 -4.82
CA GLY A 81 -15.37 -0.80 -6.26
C GLY A 81 -14.71 0.27 -7.13
N THR A 82 -13.82 1.11 -6.58
CA THR A 82 -12.91 1.92 -7.41
C THR A 82 -12.12 0.99 -8.34
N THR A 83 -12.20 1.26 -9.65
CA THR A 83 -11.47 0.53 -10.69
C THR A 83 -10.15 1.23 -10.98
N ASP A 84 -9.15 0.44 -11.36
CA ASP A 84 -7.83 0.90 -11.82
C ASP A 84 -7.82 1.32 -13.29
N GLU A 85 -8.95 1.18 -13.98
CA GLU A 85 -9.18 1.60 -15.35
C GLU A 85 -9.44 3.13 -15.43
N ALA A 86 -8.75 3.80 -16.36
CA ALA A 86 -8.85 5.24 -16.61
C ALA A 86 -10.07 5.64 -17.47
#